data_AF-A0A6J4ICQ2-F1
#
_entry.id   AF-A0A6J4ICQ2-F1
#
_cell.length_a   1.000
_cell.length_b   1.000
_cell.length_c   1.000
_cell.angle_alpha   90.00
_cell.angle_beta   90.00
_cell.angle_gamma   90.00
#
_symmetry.space_group_name_H-M   'P 1'
#
loop_
_entity.id
_entity.type
_entity.pdbx_description
1 polymer ?
#
loop_
_entity_poly.entity_id
_entity_poly.type
_entity_poly.pdbx_seq_one_letter_code
_entity_poly.pdbx_strand_id
1 'polypeptide(L)'
;MNDSHQLVSALRLLCTALLLVCLSATAARAGLGFTSVRSGNWNDPCTWSNGCAAIPGPNDDVIIDNQHSVLLTTNVTVGSLVIDKGTGSLPTTLTVAANVALRVTGDMIVNASGRLVIEGGALVYVDGSSCVKNNGSVMMVGPAATPTNPDPVNGSLFLKGCVTVGSNCTDSFTTTNGTPNFINDANLNWCIACTNNNSATNTGNPANFCSVMMPVEFASFSATVLDGDGSGAAPRVALAWTTASETNNAYFSVERSTDGVHFTEILRLDGAGNATGPVAYREYDENPPFGTVYYRISQTDADGQAAASKPVSVQVGMGGKLHMSVSPVPLHGNALHISYTEAQAPAFQLLNALGVPVGAEGYSVTAEAYRATLTLARPLPPGVYYLRARSSGTIVTGKVIVP
;
A
#
# COMPACT_ATOMS: atom_id res chain seq x y z
N MET A 1 -26.96 36.28 15.01
CA MET A 1 -26.67 36.23 13.56
C MET A 1 -25.18 36.21 13.22
N ASN A 2 -24.25 36.21 14.19
CA ASN A 2 -22.80 36.26 13.92
C ASN A 2 -22.04 34.92 14.11
N ASP A 3 -22.65 33.91 14.76
CA ASP A 3 -21.95 32.66 15.10
C ASP A 3 -21.95 31.61 13.97
N SER A 4 -22.91 31.68 13.05
CA SER A 4 -22.98 30.76 11.90
C SER A 4 -21.88 31.01 10.86
N HIS A 5 -21.36 32.25 10.76
CA HIS A 5 -20.27 32.58 9.84
C HIS A 5 -18.90 32.14 10.37
N GLN A 6 -18.70 32.09 11.68
CA GLN A 6 -17.46 31.61 12.31
C GLN A 6 -17.33 30.08 12.20
N LEU A 7 -18.44 29.35 12.34
CA LEU A 7 -18.49 27.89 12.18
C LEU A 7 -18.20 27.43 10.74
N VAL A 8 -18.71 28.15 9.74
CA VAL A 8 -18.46 27.83 8.31
C VAL A 8 -17.00 28.15 7.92
N SER A 9 -16.40 29.17 8.53
CA SER A 9 -14.97 29.50 8.36
C SER A 9 -14.06 28.43 8.99
N ALA A 10 -14.37 27.98 10.21
CA ALA A 10 -13.64 26.92 10.90
C ALA A 10 -13.74 25.56 10.17
N LEU A 11 -14.90 25.25 9.59
CA LEU A 11 -15.12 24.02 8.82
C LEU A 11 -14.36 24.03 7.49
N ARG A 12 -14.19 25.20 6.86
CA ARG A 12 -13.38 25.36 5.64
C ARG A 12 -11.89 25.20 5.93
N LEU A 13 -11.38 25.72 7.05
CA LEU A 13 -10.00 25.51 7.50
C LEU A 13 -9.71 24.04 7.84
N LEU A 14 -10.66 23.36 8.49
CA LEU A 14 -10.54 21.93 8.82
C LEU A 14 -10.49 21.05 7.57
N CYS A 15 -11.23 21.39 6.52
CA CYS A 15 -11.26 20.65 5.25
C CYS A 15 -9.96 20.81 4.46
N THR A 16 -9.35 22.01 4.45
CA THR A 16 -8.01 22.24 3.87
C THR A 16 -6.90 21.54 4.66
N ALA A 17 -7.03 21.45 5.99
CA ALA A 17 -6.09 20.68 6.83
C ALA A 17 -6.23 19.17 6.63
N LEU A 18 -7.46 18.66 6.44
CA LEU A 18 -7.70 17.24 6.15
C LEU A 18 -7.19 16.82 4.76
N LEU A 19 -7.22 17.73 3.79
CA LEU A 19 -6.60 17.53 2.47
C LEU A 19 -5.07 17.40 2.58
N LEU A 20 -4.43 18.16 3.48
CA LEU A 20 -2.99 18.01 3.80
C LEU A 20 -2.66 16.76 4.63
N VAL A 21 -3.58 16.26 5.45
CA VAL A 21 -3.36 15.03 6.25
C VAL A 21 -3.48 13.77 5.38
N CYS A 22 -4.18 13.82 4.25
CA CYS A 22 -4.13 12.74 3.24
C CYS A 22 -2.79 12.69 2.47
N LEU A 23 -1.96 13.73 2.54
CA LEU A 23 -0.62 13.77 1.93
C LEU A 23 0.49 13.19 2.81
N SER A 24 0.21 12.75 4.05
CA SER A 24 1.26 12.26 4.98
C SER A 24 1.35 10.74 5.12
N ALA A 25 0.67 9.96 4.28
CA ALA A 25 0.70 8.49 4.34
C ALA A 25 1.47 7.81 3.19
N THR A 26 2.28 8.56 2.43
CA THR A 26 3.33 8.02 1.56
C THR A 26 4.59 8.86 1.77
N ALA A 27 5.76 8.22 1.71
CA ALA A 27 7.06 8.72 2.16
C ALA A 27 7.26 10.24 1.99
N ALA A 28 7.71 10.91 3.06
CA ALA A 28 8.16 12.30 3.02
C ALA A 28 9.18 12.51 1.90
N ARG A 29 8.75 13.06 0.77
CA ARG A 29 9.61 13.52 -0.32
C ARG A 29 9.95 14.99 -0.04
N ALA A 30 11.24 15.30 -0.15
CA ALA A 30 11.79 16.65 0.01
C ALA A 30 11.54 17.52 -1.24
N GLY A 31 10.27 17.74 -1.60
CA GLY A 31 9.85 18.69 -2.63
C GLY A 31 9.20 19.93 -2.02
N LEU A 32 9.27 21.08 -2.70
CA LEU A 32 8.48 22.25 -2.32
C LEU A 32 7.06 22.10 -2.86
N GLY A 33 6.07 22.59 -2.11
CA GLY A 33 4.67 22.64 -2.55
C GLY A 33 4.41 23.90 -3.38
N PHE A 34 3.98 23.75 -4.63
CA PHE A 34 3.59 24.85 -5.51
C PHE A 34 2.08 24.82 -5.74
N THR A 35 1.40 25.91 -5.42
CA THR A 35 -0.03 26.08 -5.73
C THR A 35 -0.20 27.20 -6.76
N SER A 36 -1.04 27.01 -7.78
CA SER A 36 -1.40 28.09 -8.70
C SER A 36 -2.10 29.23 -7.95
N VAL A 37 -1.65 30.47 -8.11
CA VAL A 37 -2.29 31.68 -7.54
C VAL A 37 -3.02 32.52 -8.57
N ARG A 38 -2.83 32.21 -9.86
CA ARG A 38 -3.55 32.81 -11.00
C ARG A 38 -3.50 31.88 -12.20
N SER A 39 -4.38 32.11 -13.17
CA SER A 39 -4.25 31.53 -14.51
C SER A 39 -3.01 32.10 -15.22
N GLY A 40 -2.29 31.27 -15.97
CA GLY A 40 -1.06 31.69 -16.64
C GLY A 40 -0.25 30.55 -17.26
N ASN A 41 0.93 30.89 -17.77
CA ASN A 41 1.86 29.88 -18.28
C ASN A 41 2.58 29.19 -17.11
N TRP A 42 2.86 27.90 -17.25
CA TRP A 42 3.62 27.14 -16.26
C TRP A 42 4.99 27.76 -15.99
N ASN A 43 5.66 28.24 -17.04
CA ASN A 43 6.99 28.85 -16.98
C ASN A 43 6.99 30.30 -16.46
N ASP A 44 5.83 30.87 -16.14
CA ASP A 44 5.75 32.16 -15.46
C ASP A 44 5.83 31.93 -13.94
N PRO A 45 6.90 32.39 -13.25
CA PRO A 45 7.04 32.23 -11.80
C PRO A 45 5.85 32.80 -11.03
N CYS A 46 5.21 33.85 -11.55
CA CYS A 46 4.07 34.50 -10.90
C CYS A 46 2.77 33.69 -10.98
N THR A 47 2.74 32.59 -11.74
CA THR A 47 1.63 31.63 -11.71
C THR A 47 1.56 30.94 -10.34
N TRP A 48 2.66 30.90 -9.58
CA TRP A 48 2.81 30.02 -8.42
C TRP A 48 2.90 30.76 -7.07
N SER A 49 2.57 30.04 -6.00
CA SER A 49 2.47 30.53 -4.61
C SER A 49 3.76 31.00 -3.96
N ASN A 50 4.90 30.92 -4.66
CA ASN A 50 6.21 31.32 -4.15
C ASN A 50 6.56 32.80 -4.41
N GLY A 51 5.58 33.63 -4.75
CA GLY A 51 5.77 35.07 -4.92
C GLY A 51 6.63 35.44 -6.13
N CYS A 52 6.42 34.78 -7.28
CA CYS A 52 7.15 35.02 -8.53
C CYS A 52 8.65 34.64 -8.49
N ALA A 53 9.09 33.81 -7.56
CA ALA A 53 10.51 33.52 -7.36
C ALA A 53 11.02 32.31 -8.16
N ALA A 54 10.17 31.30 -8.39
CA ALA A 54 10.55 30.07 -9.08
C ALA A 54 9.34 29.41 -9.77
N ILE A 55 9.60 28.38 -10.56
CA ILE A 55 8.58 27.51 -11.17
C ILE A 55 8.73 26.09 -10.61
N PRO A 56 7.68 25.26 -10.63
CA PRO A 56 7.76 23.88 -10.16
C PRO A 56 8.74 23.07 -11.01
N GLY A 57 9.58 22.30 -10.33
CA GLY A 57 10.58 21.43 -10.93
C GLY A 57 10.48 19.97 -10.47
N PRO A 58 11.53 19.18 -10.73
CA PRO A 58 11.55 17.77 -10.36
C PRO A 58 11.40 17.57 -8.85
N ASN A 59 10.54 16.62 -8.46
CA ASN A 59 10.16 16.28 -7.09
C ASN A 59 9.23 17.26 -6.37
N ASP A 60 8.88 18.40 -6.97
CA ASP A 60 7.92 19.33 -6.36
C ASP A 60 6.48 18.83 -6.49
N ASP A 61 5.67 19.06 -5.46
CA ASP A 61 4.24 18.75 -5.50
C ASP A 61 3.49 19.97 -6.02
N VAL A 62 2.69 19.75 -7.08
CA VAL A 62 1.99 20.82 -7.78
C VAL A 62 0.49 20.71 -7.58
N ILE A 63 -0.13 21.81 -7.17
CA ILE A 63 -1.57 21.95 -7.03
C ILE A 63 -2.04 23.07 -7.96
N ILE A 64 -2.89 22.75 -8.92
CA ILE A 64 -3.63 23.72 -9.70
C ILE A 64 -5.03 23.78 -9.09
N ASP A 65 -5.44 24.98 -8.70
CA ASP A 65 -6.55 25.18 -7.76
C ASP A 65 -7.40 26.40 -8.16
N ASN A 66 -8.55 26.55 -7.52
CA ASN A 66 -9.36 27.77 -7.53
C ASN A 66 -9.73 28.27 -8.95
N GLN A 67 -10.15 27.35 -9.81
CA GLN A 67 -10.58 27.62 -11.19
C GLN A 67 -9.49 28.24 -12.10
N HIS A 68 -8.22 28.17 -11.69
CA HIS A 68 -7.13 28.64 -12.54
C HIS A 68 -6.94 27.76 -13.77
N SER A 69 -6.49 28.38 -14.86
CA SER A 69 -6.08 27.70 -16.08
C SER A 69 -4.58 27.87 -16.30
N VAL A 70 -3.84 26.76 -16.29
CA VAL A 70 -2.39 26.74 -16.45
C VAL A 70 -2.01 26.08 -17.77
N LEU A 71 -1.15 26.74 -18.55
CA LEU A 71 -0.66 26.24 -19.84
C LEU A 71 0.80 25.78 -19.72
N LEU A 72 1.06 24.50 -20.01
CA LEU A 72 2.39 23.90 -20.06
C LEU A 72 2.88 23.80 -21.51
N THR A 73 3.93 24.56 -21.84
CA THR A 73 4.49 24.67 -23.21
C THR A 73 5.89 24.07 -23.35
N THR A 74 6.46 23.54 -22.28
CA THR A 74 7.80 22.94 -22.26
C THR A 74 7.79 21.65 -21.46
N ASN A 75 8.74 20.77 -21.74
CA ASN A 75 8.83 19.50 -21.03
C ASN A 75 9.12 19.72 -19.55
N VAL A 76 8.33 19.09 -18.69
CA VAL A 76 8.44 19.25 -17.23
C VAL A 76 8.32 17.89 -16.53
N THR A 77 9.08 17.74 -15.44
CA THR A 77 8.93 16.62 -14.50
C THR A 77 8.59 17.19 -13.13
N VAL A 78 7.61 16.60 -12.44
CA VAL A 78 7.17 16.97 -11.09
C VAL A 78 7.10 15.74 -10.17
N GLY A 79 7.00 16.01 -8.86
CA GLY A 79 6.68 15.03 -7.83
C GLY A 79 5.25 14.51 -8.03
N SER A 80 4.28 15.16 -7.40
CA SER A 80 2.85 14.84 -7.54
C SER A 80 2.11 15.98 -8.21
N LEU A 81 0.94 15.68 -8.79
CA LEU A 81 0.08 16.67 -9.45
C LEU A 81 -1.36 16.55 -8.97
N VAL A 82 -1.94 17.67 -8.55
CA VAL A 82 -3.35 17.79 -8.18
C VAL A 82 -3.99 18.91 -8.99
N ILE A 83 -5.13 18.63 -9.62
CA ILE A 83 -6.00 19.62 -10.29
C ILE A 83 -7.34 19.60 -9.56
N ASP A 84 -7.67 20.67 -8.84
CA ASP A 84 -8.80 20.67 -7.88
C ASP A 84 -9.58 22.00 -7.88
N LYS A 85 -10.73 21.99 -7.19
CA LYS A 85 -11.64 23.13 -6.95
C LYS A 85 -12.05 23.88 -8.21
N GLY A 86 -12.32 23.14 -9.28
CA GLY A 86 -13.09 23.64 -10.41
C GLY A 86 -14.58 23.70 -10.08
N THR A 87 -15.37 24.18 -11.04
CA THR A 87 -16.81 23.97 -11.09
C THR A 87 -17.22 23.50 -12.48
N GLY A 88 -18.42 22.91 -12.62
CA GLY A 88 -18.90 22.42 -13.91
C GLY A 88 -18.96 23.49 -15.02
N SER A 89 -19.11 24.77 -14.67
CA SER A 89 -19.08 25.89 -15.63
C SER A 89 -17.69 26.52 -15.81
N LEU A 90 -16.79 26.37 -14.84
CA LEU A 90 -15.44 26.93 -14.83
C LEU A 90 -14.47 25.90 -14.23
N PRO A 91 -14.00 24.94 -15.03
CA PRO A 91 -13.09 23.92 -14.55
C PRO A 91 -11.70 24.49 -14.29
N THR A 92 -11.09 24.12 -13.17
CA THR A 92 -9.65 24.30 -12.96
C THR A 92 -8.92 23.46 -14.00
N THR A 93 -8.08 24.06 -14.83
CA THR A 93 -7.54 23.38 -16.01
C THR A 93 -6.01 23.39 -16.03
N LEU A 94 -5.41 22.23 -16.31
CA LEU A 94 -4.04 22.13 -16.82
C LEU A 94 -4.10 21.73 -18.29
N THR A 95 -3.47 22.52 -19.16
CA THR A 95 -3.29 22.16 -20.57
C THR A 95 -1.84 21.81 -20.83
N VAL A 96 -1.57 20.60 -21.31
CA VAL A 96 -0.28 20.17 -21.85
C VAL A 96 -0.32 20.41 -23.35
N ALA A 97 0.43 21.41 -23.80
CA ALA A 97 0.41 21.85 -25.19
C ALA A 97 0.95 20.78 -26.16
N ALA A 98 0.60 20.89 -27.44
CA ALA A 98 1.01 19.93 -28.46
C ALA A 98 2.54 19.66 -28.45
N ASN A 99 2.92 18.39 -28.54
CA ASN A 99 4.32 17.92 -28.52
C ASN A 99 5.11 18.22 -27.22
N VAL A 100 4.42 18.52 -26.12
CA VAL A 100 5.03 18.71 -24.81
C VAL A 100 4.94 17.44 -23.97
N ALA A 101 6.00 17.15 -23.21
CA ALA A 101 6.04 16.02 -22.28
C ALA A 101 5.89 16.48 -20.82
N LEU A 102 4.89 15.96 -20.12
CA LEU A 102 4.74 16.08 -18.66
C LEU A 102 5.03 14.72 -18.02
N ARG A 103 5.94 14.68 -17.04
CA ARG A 103 6.16 13.50 -16.21
C ARG A 103 5.83 13.76 -14.74
N VAL A 104 4.92 12.97 -14.20
CA VAL A 104 4.54 12.95 -12.78
C VAL A 104 5.16 11.69 -12.18
N THR A 105 6.10 11.88 -11.26
CA THR A 105 6.86 10.75 -10.68
C THR A 105 6.19 10.13 -9.45
N GLY A 106 5.22 10.85 -8.86
CA GLY A 106 4.33 10.40 -7.81
C GLY A 106 2.89 10.30 -8.34
N ASP A 107 1.93 10.70 -7.52
CA ASP A 107 0.51 10.52 -7.83
C ASP A 107 -0.06 11.70 -8.64
N MET A 108 -1.07 11.41 -9.45
CA MET A 108 -1.87 12.40 -10.17
C MET A 108 -3.33 12.34 -9.70
N ILE A 109 -3.88 13.47 -9.28
CA ILE A 109 -5.29 13.59 -8.86
C ILE A 109 -5.98 14.68 -9.67
N VAL A 110 -7.09 14.33 -10.32
CA VAL A 110 -8.00 15.29 -10.97
C VAL A 110 -9.33 15.23 -10.22
N ASN A 111 -9.64 16.29 -9.47
CA ASN A 111 -10.72 16.32 -8.49
C ASN A 111 -11.64 17.54 -8.69
N ALA A 112 -12.86 17.49 -8.15
CA ALA A 112 -13.79 18.61 -8.02
C ALA A 112 -13.89 19.48 -9.29
N SER A 113 -14.33 18.91 -10.42
CA SER A 113 -14.36 19.61 -11.73
C SER A 113 -13.02 20.14 -12.23
N GLY A 114 -11.91 19.58 -11.75
CA GLY A 114 -10.58 19.75 -12.33
C GLY A 114 -10.51 19.08 -13.71
N ARG A 115 -9.65 19.61 -14.57
CA ARG A 115 -9.51 19.16 -15.94
C ARG A 115 -8.05 19.12 -16.39
N LEU A 116 -7.59 17.96 -16.83
CA LEU A 116 -6.35 17.82 -17.57
C LEU A 116 -6.66 17.80 -19.07
N VAL A 117 -6.03 18.66 -19.86
CA VAL A 117 -6.12 18.68 -21.32
C VAL A 117 -4.77 18.29 -21.90
N ILE A 118 -4.76 17.32 -22.81
CA ILE A 118 -3.57 16.78 -23.47
C ILE A 118 -3.74 17.00 -24.98
N GLU A 119 -3.04 17.98 -25.53
CA GLU A 119 -3.15 18.32 -26.95
C GLU A 119 -2.40 17.34 -27.86
N GLY A 120 -2.65 17.41 -29.17
CA GLY A 120 -2.11 16.49 -30.17
C GLY A 120 -0.58 16.33 -30.07
N GLY A 121 -0.12 15.09 -29.96
CA GLY A 121 1.30 14.77 -29.83
C GLY A 121 1.91 15.07 -28.45
N ALA A 122 1.17 15.64 -27.51
CA ALA A 122 1.63 15.77 -26.12
C ALA A 122 1.70 14.40 -25.44
N LEU A 123 2.64 14.26 -24.51
CA LEU A 123 2.90 13.01 -23.79
C LEU A 123 2.79 13.27 -22.29
N VAL A 124 1.89 12.56 -21.60
CA VAL A 124 1.80 12.62 -20.14
C VAL A 124 2.18 11.27 -19.57
N TYR A 125 3.19 11.23 -18.71
CA TYR A 125 3.66 10.03 -18.01
C TYR A 125 3.36 10.16 -16.52
N VAL A 126 2.67 9.18 -15.94
CA VAL A 126 2.43 9.11 -14.49
C VAL A 126 3.00 7.80 -13.96
N ASP A 127 4.03 7.90 -13.13
CA ASP A 127 4.69 6.73 -12.54
C ASP A 127 3.95 6.21 -11.30
N GLY A 128 3.27 7.09 -10.55
CA GLY A 128 2.46 6.72 -9.38
C GLY A 128 0.98 6.44 -9.72
N SER A 129 0.13 6.51 -8.70
CA SER A 129 -1.31 6.26 -8.84
C SER A 129 -2.01 7.45 -9.48
N SER A 130 -3.04 7.18 -10.28
CA SER A 130 -3.89 8.20 -10.89
C SER A 130 -5.32 8.12 -10.36
N CYS A 131 -5.90 9.24 -9.96
CA CYS A 131 -7.27 9.30 -9.46
C CYS A 131 -8.05 10.44 -10.12
N VAL A 132 -9.18 10.14 -10.75
CA VAL A 132 -10.12 11.11 -11.31
C VAL A 132 -11.42 11.01 -10.53
N LYS A 133 -11.88 12.07 -9.87
CA LYS A 133 -13.06 12.01 -8.98
C LYS A 133 -13.82 13.33 -8.91
N ASN A 134 -15.08 13.29 -8.46
CA ASN A 134 -15.92 14.46 -8.17
C ASN A 134 -16.07 15.43 -9.38
N ASN A 135 -16.48 14.90 -10.53
CA ASN A 135 -16.55 15.57 -11.83
C ASN A 135 -15.19 15.96 -12.44
N GLY A 136 -14.09 15.35 -12.00
CA GLY A 136 -12.77 15.52 -12.63
C GLY A 136 -12.75 14.96 -14.05
N SER A 137 -11.91 15.51 -14.92
CA SER A 137 -11.84 15.04 -16.31
C SER A 137 -10.44 15.07 -16.90
N VAL A 138 -10.17 14.11 -17.79
CA VAL A 138 -8.98 14.12 -18.65
C VAL A 138 -9.46 14.16 -20.10
N MET A 139 -9.02 15.17 -20.85
CA MET A 139 -9.40 15.41 -22.23
C MET A 139 -8.18 15.27 -23.12
N MET A 140 -8.21 14.36 -24.09
CA MET A 140 -7.22 14.31 -25.15
C MET A 140 -7.79 15.00 -26.39
N VAL A 141 -7.04 15.96 -26.93
CA VAL A 141 -7.52 16.86 -27.98
C VAL A 141 -6.60 16.76 -29.19
N GLY A 142 -7.11 16.23 -30.29
CA GLY A 142 -6.41 16.15 -31.56
C GLY A 142 -6.64 17.41 -32.38
N PRO A 143 -5.80 17.69 -33.40
CA PRO A 143 -6.14 18.70 -34.40
C PRO A 143 -7.47 18.35 -35.07
N ALA A 144 -8.15 19.34 -35.65
CA ALA A 144 -9.40 19.09 -36.34
C ALA A 144 -9.21 18.04 -37.45
N ALA A 145 -10.11 17.06 -37.50
CA ALA A 145 -10.09 16.06 -38.57
C ALA A 145 -10.23 16.77 -39.92
N THR A 146 -9.40 16.37 -40.89
CA THR A 146 -9.47 16.87 -42.26
C THR A 146 -9.78 15.72 -43.20
N PRO A 147 -10.30 15.97 -44.42
CA PRO A 147 -10.53 14.90 -45.40
C PRO A 147 -9.27 14.07 -45.70
N THR A 148 -8.09 14.67 -45.59
CA THR A 148 -6.77 14.05 -45.82
C THR A 148 -6.15 13.41 -44.58
N ASN A 149 -6.68 13.70 -43.39
CA ASN A 149 -6.28 13.11 -42.12
C ASN A 149 -7.53 12.93 -41.24
N PRO A 150 -8.32 11.86 -41.50
CA PRO A 150 -9.59 11.62 -40.83
C PRO A 150 -9.43 11.14 -39.38
N ASP A 151 -8.25 10.65 -39.01
CA ASP A 151 -7.91 10.22 -37.64
C ASP A 151 -6.62 10.92 -37.15
N PRO A 152 -6.72 12.19 -36.76
CA PRO A 152 -5.57 12.94 -36.25
C PRO A 152 -5.07 12.34 -34.93
N VAL A 153 -3.74 12.17 -34.80
CA VAL A 153 -3.13 11.63 -33.58
C VAL A 153 -3.40 12.58 -32.40
N ASN A 154 -4.10 12.04 -31.40
CA ASN A 154 -4.34 12.70 -30.12
C ASN A 154 -3.09 12.79 -29.26
N GLY A 155 -3.19 13.57 -28.17
CA GLY A 155 -2.28 13.41 -27.04
C GLY A 155 -2.27 11.97 -26.51
N SER A 156 -1.16 11.57 -25.87
CA SER A 156 -1.01 10.24 -25.26
C SER A 156 -0.84 10.34 -23.75
N LEU A 157 -1.50 9.45 -23.02
CA LEU A 157 -1.40 9.33 -21.57
C LEU A 157 -0.87 7.93 -21.21
N PHE A 158 0.26 7.89 -20.52
CA PHE A 158 0.95 6.68 -20.04
C PHE A 158 0.84 6.61 -18.52
N LEU A 159 0.24 5.55 -18.01
CA LEU A 159 -0.01 5.36 -16.57
C LEU A 159 0.65 4.05 -16.14
N LYS A 160 1.54 4.11 -15.13
CA LYS A 160 2.22 2.94 -14.57
C LYS A 160 1.58 2.40 -13.28
N GLY A 161 0.79 3.22 -12.58
CA GLY A 161 0.05 2.83 -11.38
C GLY A 161 -1.44 2.59 -11.61
N CYS A 162 -2.18 2.36 -10.52
CA CYS A 162 -3.64 2.15 -10.55
C CYS A 162 -4.38 3.42 -10.98
N VAL A 163 -5.45 3.28 -11.76
CA VAL A 163 -6.33 4.37 -12.18
C VAL A 163 -7.69 4.22 -11.51
N THR A 164 -8.00 5.08 -10.55
CA THR A 164 -9.30 5.09 -9.87
C THR A 164 -10.19 6.18 -10.43
N VAL A 165 -11.38 5.83 -10.92
CA VAL A 165 -12.41 6.78 -11.36
C VAL A 165 -13.57 6.79 -10.35
N GLY A 166 -13.88 7.97 -9.83
CA GLY A 166 -14.86 8.20 -8.77
C GLY A 166 -16.30 7.82 -9.13
N SER A 167 -17.18 7.84 -8.12
CA SER A 167 -18.52 7.23 -8.14
C SER A 167 -19.62 8.01 -8.88
N ASN A 168 -19.27 8.96 -9.75
CA ASN A 168 -20.22 9.66 -10.62
C ASN A 168 -19.71 9.57 -12.07
N CYS A 169 -20.48 8.97 -12.98
CA CYS A 169 -20.13 8.71 -14.38
C CYS A 169 -19.83 9.97 -15.24
N THR A 170 -19.80 11.16 -14.65
CA THR A 170 -19.31 12.41 -15.23
C THR A 170 -17.78 12.55 -15.12
N ASP A 171 -17.15 11.80 -14.22
CA ASP A 171 -15.70 11.64 -14.14
C ASP A 171 -15.21 10.92 -15.40
N SER A 172 -14.59 11.64 -16.35
CA SER A 172 -14.48 11.17 -17.73
C SER A 172 -13.09 11.32 -18.34
N PHE A 173 -12.65 10.29 -19.05
CA PHE A 173 -11.62 10.37 -20.09
C PHE A 173 -12.34 10.59 -21.42
N THR A 174 -12.16 11.75 -22.03
CA THR A 174 -12.81 12.07 -23.31
C THR A 174 -11.79 12.38 -24.38
N THR A 175 -12.11 12.03 -25.61
CA THR A 175 -11.37 12.45 -26.79
C THR A 175 -12.23 13.39 -27.62
N THR A 176 -11.62 14.48 -28.08
CA THR A 176 -12.21 15.34 -29.11
C THR A 176 -11.36 15.22 -30.36
N ASN A 177 -11.94 14.62 -31.42
CA ASN A 177 -11.31 14.27 -32.70
C ASN A 177 -10.23 13.18 -32.59
N GLY A 178 -10.39 12.07 -33.31
CA GLY A 178 -9.42 10.97 -33.39
C GLY A 178 -9.52 9.91 -32.29
N THR A 179 -8.70 8.85 -32.40
CA THR A 179 -8.64 7.74 -31.46
C THR A 179 -7.70 8.03 -30.26
N PRO A 180 -8.09 7.73 -29.00
CA PRO A 180 -7.19 7.87 -27.86
C PRO A 180 -6.08 6.82 -27.94
N ASN A 181 -4.83 7.23 -27.66
CA ASN A 181 -3.71 6.31 -27.56
C ASN A 181 -3.35 6.07 -26.09
N PHE A 182 -4.02 5.10 -25.47
CA PHE A 182 -3.64 4.57 -24.17
C PHE A 182 -2.60 3.45 -24.40
N ILE A 183 -1.31 3.77 -24.26
CA ILE A 183 -0.24 2.78 -24.43
C ILE A 183 0.07 2.18 -23.06
N ASN A 184 -0.17 0.87 -22.94
CA ASN A 184 0.27 0.05 -21.83
C ASN A 184 1.75 -0.30 -21.99
N ASP A 185 2.54 -0.18 -20.92
CA ASP A 185 3.75 -0.98 -20.82
C ASP A 185 3.29 -2.41 -20.51
N ALA A 186 3.63 -3.36 -21.38
CA ALA A 186 3.22 -4.77 -21.26
C ALA A 186 3.70 -5.46 -19.96
N ASN A 187 4.50 -4.76 -19.14
CA ASN A 187 5.08 -5.26 -17.90
C ASN A 187 4.49 -4.63 -16.62
N LEU A 188 3.42 -3.82 -16.70
CA LEU A 188 2.83 -3.16 -15.53
C LEU A 188 1.31 -3.40 -15.42
N ASN A 189 0.88 -3.92 -14.27
CA ASN A 189 -0.53 -4.11 -13.92
C ASN A 189 -1.21 -2.74 -13.78
N TRP A 190 -1.97 -2.32 -14.79
CA TRP A 190 -2.92 -1.22 -14.63
C TRP A 190 -4.30 -1.78 -14.29
N CYS A 191 -5.07 -1.04 -13.50
CA CYS A 191 -6.52 -1.25 -13.37
C CYS A 191 -7.20 0.08 -13.67
N ILE A 192 -8.22 0.08 -14.54
CA ILE A 192 -9.22 1.15 -14.55
C ILE A 192 -10.32 0.67 -13.61
N ALA A 193 -10.42 1.31 -12.45
CA ALA A 193 -11.51 1.07 -11.53
C ALA A 193 -12.67 2.04 -11.81
N CYS A 194 -13.66 1.61 -12.60
CA CYS A 194 -14.94 2.31 -12.73
C CYS A 194 -15.91 1.75 -11.69
N THR A 195 -16.42 2.60 -10.78
CA THR A 195 -17.29 2.16 -9.68
C THR A 195 -18.76 1.98 -10.06
N ASN A 196 -19.13 2.16 -11.34
CA ASN A 196 -20.41 1.74 -11.89
C ASN A 196 -20.38 1.61 -13.43
N ASN A 197 -21.12 0.61 -13.94
CA ASN A 197 -21.26 0.26 -15.36
C ASN A 197 -21.75 1.46 -16.21
N ASN A 198 -20.88 2.08 -17.01
CA ASN A 198 -21.19 2.39 -18.41
C ASN A 198 -19.95 2.74 -19.25
N SER A 199 -19.73 1.94 -20.28
CA SER A 199 -18.99 2.17 -21.53
C SER A 199 -17.85 3.20 -21.54
N ALA A 200 -16.61 2.73 -21.32
CA ALA A 200 -15.48 3.26 -22.08
C ALA A 200 -15.64 2.74 -23.52
N THR A 201 -16.11 3.57 -24.45
CA THR A 201 -16.17 3.18 -25.87
C THR A 201 -14.76 3.14 -26.43
N ASN A 202 -14.06 2.02 -26.20
CA ASN A 202 -12.78 1.74 -26.82
C ASN A 202 -13.06 0.97 -28.12
N THR A 203 -13.07 1.66 -29.26
CA THR A 203 -13.32 1.05 -30.58
C THR A 203 -12.09 0.31 -31.13
N GLY A 204 -11.53 -0.63 -30.37
CA GLY A 204 -10.35 -1.37 -30.84
C GLY A 204 -9.86 -2.57 -30.04
N ASN A 205 -10.33 -2.78 -28.80
CA ASN A 205 -10.00 -4.00 -28.06
C ASN A 205 -11.12 -4.27 -27.05
N PRO A 206 -11.81 -5.44 -27.08
CA PRO A 206 -12.79 -5.76 -26.06
C PRO A 206 -12.12 -5.64 -24.70
N ALA A 207 -12.64 -4.70 -23.93
CA ALA A 207 -12.20 -4.32 -22.62
C ALA A 207 -11.84 -5.53 -21.74
N ASN A 208 -10.61 -5.54 -21.24
CA ASN A 208 -10.37 -6.00 -19.88
C ASN A 208 -11.08 -5.00 -18.96
N PHE A 209 -12.40 -5.16 -18.85
CA PHE A 209 -13.12 -4.70 -17.68
C PHE A 209 -12.47 -5.46 -16.52
N CYS A 210 -11.60 -4.76 -15.79
CA CYS A 210 -11.36 -5.15 -14.42
C CYS A 210 -12.74 -5.09 -13.78
N SER A 211 -13.33 -6.25 -13.51
CA SER A 211 -14.18 -6.37 -12.35
C SER A 211 -13.34 -5.78 -11.21
N VAL A 212 -13.57 -4.51 -10.90
CA VAL A 212 -13.23 -3.99 -9.59
C VAL A 212 -14.19 -4.70 -8.66
N MET A 213 -13.82 -5.93 -8.37
CA MET A 213 -14.16 -6.55 -7.13
C MET A 213 -13.44 -5.61 -6.17
N MET A 214 -14.23 -4.71 -5.60
CA MET A 214 -13.86 -4.08 -4.35
C MET A 214 -13.22 -5.20 -3.53
N PRO A 215 -12.02 -5.01 -2.95
CA PRO A 215 -11.55 -5.98 -1.97
C PRO A 215 -12.74 -6.25 -1.06
N VAL A 216 -13.09 -7.52 -0.85
CA VAL A 216 -14.19 -7.86 0.05
C VAL A 216 -14.04 -6.97 1.26
N GLU A 217 -15.08 -6.17 1.51
CA GLU A 217 -15.08 -5.33 2.68
C GLU A 217 -15.14 -6.31 3.85
N PHE A 218 -13.97 -6.62 4.41
CA PHE A 218 -13.87 -7.37 5.64
C PHE A 218 -14.65 -6.55 6.67
N ALA A 219 -15.87 -6.97 6.95
CA ALA A 219 -16.70 -6.36 7.98
C ALA A 219 -15.95 -6.45 9.32
N SER A 220 -15.18 -7.52 9.50
CA SER A 220 -14.22 -7.64 10.59
C SER A 220 -13.12 -8.65 10.27
N PHE A 221 -11.96 -8.44 10.89
CA PHE A 221 -10.95 -9.47 11.09
C PHE A 221 -10.36 -9.31 12.48
N SER A 222 -10.29 -10.41 13.23
CA SER A 222 -9.73 -10.43 14.58
C SER A 222 -8.88 -11.67 14.81
N ALA A 223 -7.89 -11.51 15.67
CA ALA A 223 -7.07 -12.58 16.20
C ALA A 223 -7.15 -12.53 17.73
N THR A 224 -7.31 -13.67 18.37
CA THR A 224 -7.39 -13.78 19.83
C THR A 224 -6.55 -14.96 20.28
N VAL A 225 -5.65 -14.71 21.23
CA VAL A 225 -4.83 -15.78 21.82
C VAL A 225 -5.72 -16.63 22.71
N LEU A 226 -5.73 -17.92 22.42
CA LEU A 226 -6.23 -18.95 23.32
C LEU A 226 -5.01 -19.45 24.09
N ASP A 227 -4.74 -18.80 25.22
CA ASP A 227 -3.69 -19.27 26.12
C ASP A 227 -4.03 -20.69 26.56
N GLY A 228 -3.02 -21.56 26.62
CA GLY A 228 -3.18 -22.85 27.28
C GLY A 228 -3.65 -22.58 28.71
N ASP A 229 -4.79 -23.17 29.09
CA ASP A 229 -5.49 -23.09 30.38
C ASP A 229 -4.68 -23.57 31.61
N GLY A 230 -3.35 -23.64 31.50
CA GLY A 230 -2.47 -24.20 32.51
C GLY A 230 -2.28 -25.72 32.42
N SER A 231 -2.98 -26.42 31.52
CA SER A 231 -2.85 -27.88 31.31
C SER A 231 -1.60 -28.33 30.55
N GLY A 232 -0.78 -27.39 30.05
CA GLY A 232 0.40 -27.70 29.23
C GLY A 232 0.14 -27.76 27.72
N ALA A 233 -1.06 -27.43 27.26
CA ALA A 233 -1.35 -27.25 25.84
C ALA A 233 -0.55 -26.07 25.25
N ALA A 234 -0.06 -26.23 24.02
CA ALA A 234 0.57 -25.13 23.27
C ALA A 234 -0.42 -23.98 23.07
N PRO A 235 0.03 -22.71 23.08
CA PRO A 235 -0.85 -21.58 22.79
C PRO A 235 -1.38 -21.70 21.37
N ARG A 236 -2.62 -21.27 21.14
CA ARG A 236 -3.22 -21.20 19.80
C ARG A 236 -3.73 -19.79 19.56
N VAL A 237 -3.84 -19.39 18.30
CA VAL A 237 -4.52 -18.13 17.96
C VAL A 237 -5.79 -18.45 17.21
N ALA A 238 -6.93 -18.06 17.78
CA ALA A 238 -8.21 -18.08 17.09
C ALA A 238 -8.29 -16.87 16.15
N LEU A 239 -8.58 -17.16 14.89
CA LEU A 239 -8.72 -16.18 13.81
C LEU A 239 -10.18 -16.18 13.37
N ALA A 240 -10.79 -14.99 13.29
CA ALA A 240 -12.17 -14.86 12.87
C ALA A 240 -12.31 -13.67 11.93
N TRP A 241 -12.98 -13.88 10.80
CA TRP A 241 -13.31 -12.80 9.87
C TRP A 241 -14.71 -12.94 9.32
N THR A 242 -15.27 -11.81 8.92
CA THR A 242 -16.57 -11.74 8.25
C THR A 242 -16.41 -10.94 6.98
N THR A 243 -16.85 -11.51 5.86
CA THR A 243 -16.97 -10.83 4.57
C THR A 243 -18.30 -10.07 4.54
N ALA A 244 -18.37 -8.89 3.94
CA ALA A 244 -19.66 -8.21 3.72
C ALA A 244 -20.43 -8.82 2.53
N SER A 245 -19.68 -9.23 1.51
CA SER A 245 -20.11 -10.00 0.34
C SER A 245 -18.91 -10.74 -0.23
N GLU A 246 -19.14 -11.76 -1.05
CA GLU A 246 -18.13 -12.47 -1.82
C GLU A 246 -18.58 -12.53 -3.27
N THR A 247 -17.68 -12.26 -4.20
CA THR A 247 -17.98 -12.42 -5.62
C THR A 247 -16.73 -13.01 -6.24
N ASN A 248 -16.90 -14.04 -7.08
CA ASN A 248 -15.81 -14.76 -7.75
C ASN A 248 -14.64 -15.22 -6.84
N ASN A 249 -14.89 -15.38 -5.54
CA ASN A 249 -13.87 -15.73 -4.58
C ASN A 249 -13.52 -17.22 -4.69
N ALA A 250 -12.27 -17.55 -5.00
CA ALA A 250 -11.82 -18.94 -5.02
C ALA A 250 -11.49 -19.41 -3.61
N TYR A 251 -10.64 -18.68 -2.89
CA TYR A 251 -10.21 -19.06 -1.54
C TYR A 251 -9.71 -17.88 -0.71
N PHE A 252 -9.72 -18.05 0.60
CA PHE A 252 -8.99 -17.24 1.56
C PHE A 252 -7.70 -17.93 1.98
N SER A 253 -6.64 -17.14 2.15
CA SER A 253 -5.37 -17.52 2.72
C SER A 253 -5.17 -16.76 4.03
N VAL A 254 -4.91 -17.48 5.10
CA VAL A 254 -4.45 -16.88 6.35
C VAL A 254 -2.94 -16.76 6.25
N GLU A 255 -2.43 -15.54 6.44
CA GLU A 255 -0.99 -15.29 6.40
C GLU A 255 -0.48 -14.75 7.72
N ARG A 256 0.72 -15.18 8.11
CA ARG A 256 1.36 -14.87 9.38
C ARG A 256 2.70 -14.20 9.18
N SER A 257 3.04 -13.25 10.04
CA SER A 257 4.32 -12.56 10.08
C SER A 257 4.81 -12.33 11.51
N THR A 258 6.13 -12.36 11.71
CA THR A 258 6.78 -12.00 12.98
C THR A 258 7.44 -10.62 12.94
N ASP A 259 7.46 -9.94 11.79
CA ASP A 259 8.04 -8.61 11.61
C ASP A 259 7.04 -7.57 11.08
N GLY A 260 5.83 -8.00 10.73
CA GLY A 260 4.77 -7.17 10.16
C GLY A 260 5.00 -6.78 8.70
N VAL A 261 6.05 -7.31 8.06
CA VAL A 261 6.46 -6.96 6.69
C VAL A 261 6.40 -8.20 5.79
N HIS A 262 7.04 -9.29 6.20
CA HIS A 262 7.08 -10.54 5.44
C HIS A 262 6.03 -11.50 5.97
N PHE A 263 5.03 -11.80 5.14
CA PHE A 263 3.92 -12.69 5.48
C PHE A 263 4.08 -14.04 4.78
N THR A 264 3.77 -15.13 5.49
CA THR A 264 3.76 -16.50 4.96
C THR A 264 2.37 -17.10 5.14
N GLU A 265 1.84 -17.72 4.09
CA GLU A 265 0.58 -18.48 4.15
C GLU A 265 0.72 -19.65 5.12
N ILE A 266 -0.20 -19.75 6.09
CA ILE A 266 -0.26 -20.83 7.08
C ILE A 266 -1.50 -21.72 6.94
N LEU A 267 -2.53 -21.22 6.26
CA LEU A 267 -3.79 -21.92 6.06
C LEU A 267 -4.51 -21.39 4.81
N ARG A 268 -5.26 -22.25 4.14
CA ARG A 268 -6.12 -21.93 3.01
C ARG A 268 -7.51 -22.51 3.21
N LEU A 269 -8.55 -21.75 2.87
CA LEU A 269 -9.94 -22.18 2.90
C LEU A 269 -10.63 -21.76 1.62
N ASP A 270 -11.49 -22.62 1.09
CA ASP A 270 -12.33 -22.26 -0.04
C ASP A 270 -13.30 -21.13 0.35
N GLY A 271 -13.50 -20.20 -0.58
CA GLY A 271 -14.50 -19.15 -0.47
C GLY A 271 -15.92 -19.69 -0.64
N ALA A 272 -16.92 -18.84 -0.37
CA ALA A 272 -18.31 -19.14 -0.72
C ALA A 272 -18.60 -19.02 -2.23
N GLY A 273 -17.60 -18.62 -3.05
CA GLY A 273 -17.74 -18.40 -4.48
C GLY A 273 -18.47 -17.09 -4.80
N ASN A 274 -19.78 -17.06 -4.59
CA ASN A 274 -20.63 -15.88 -4.74
C ASN A 274 -21.63 -15.79 -3.58
N ALA A 275 -21.45 -14.80 -2.72
CA ALA A 275 -22.35 -14.50 -1.60
C ALA A 275 -22.72 -13.01 -1.62
N THR A 276 -24.01 -12.69 -1.73
CA THR A 276 -24.49 -11.30 -1.72
C THR A 276 -24.74 -10.73 -0.30
N GLY A 277 -24.30 -11.45 0.73
CA GLY A 277 -24.46 -11.08 2.14
C GLY A 277 -23.33 -11.65 2.99
N PRO A 278 -23.30 -11.32 4.30
CA PRO A 278 -22.12 -11.55 5.09
C PRO A 278 -21.89 -13.03 5.39
N VAL A 279 -20.63 -13.48 5.25
CA VAL A 279 -20.20 -14.84 5.56
C VAL A 279 -19.12 -14.79 6.63
N ALA A 280 -19.29 -15.58 7.69
CA ALA A 280 -18.37 -15.62 8.82
C ALA A 280 -17.52 -16.89 8.77
N TYR A 281 -16.23 -16.72 9.01
CA TYR A 281 -15.23 -17.77 9.02
C TYR A 281 -14.49 -17.79 10.36
N ARG A 282 -14.01 -18.97 10.74
CA ARG A 282 -13.22 -19.15 11.96
C ARG A 282 -12.20 -20.25 11.76
N GLU A 283 -10.96 -19.93 12.11
CA GLU A 283 -9.83 -20.84 12.00
C GLU A 283 -8.83 -20.66 13.14
N TYR A 284 -7.84 -21.54 13.18
CA TYR A 284 -6.84 -21.58 14.25
C TYR A 284 -5.41 -21.67 13.70
N ASP A 285 -4.51 -20.82 14.21
CA ASP A 285 -3.08 -21.12 14.19
C ASP A 285 -2.78 -21.99 15.42
N GLU A 286 -2.52 -23.27 15.15
CA GLU A 286 -2.24 -24.30 16.17
C GLU A 286 -0.82 -24.23 16.75
N ASN A 287 0.10 -23.54 16.08
CA ASN A 287 1.48 -23.41 16.52
C ASN A 287 2.05 -22.02 16.20
N PRO A 288 1.50 -20.96 16.82
CA PRO A 288 1.95 -19.59 16.62
C PRO A 288 3.33 -19.38 17.26
N PRO A 289 4.23 -18.58 16.64
CA PRO A 289 5.48 -18.21 17.27
C PRO A 289 5.23 -17.34 18.51
N PHE A 290 6.17 -17.36 19.45
CA PHE A 290 6.13 -16.50 20.63
C PHE A 290 6.47 -15.05 20.28
N GLY A 291 5.90 -14.12 21.06
CA GLY A 291 6.11 -12.68 20.87
C GLY A 291 4.95 -12.02 20.13
N THR A 292 5.22 -10.86 19.52
CA THR A 292 4.24 -10.18 18.68
C THR A 292 4.11 -10.92 17.36
N VAL A 293 2.90 -11.38 17.06
CA VAL A 293 2.59 -12.08 15.81
C VAL A 293 1.51 -11.30 15.08
N TYR A 294 1.75 -11.08 13.80
CA TYR A 294 0.84 -10.39 12.91
C TYR A 294 0.14 -11.41 12.02
N TYR A 295 -1.16 -11.23 11.84
CA TYR A 295 -1.96 -12.03 10.92
C TYR A 295 -2.66 -11.10 9.94
N ARG A 296 -2.92 -11.59 8.73
CA ARG A 296 -3.83 -10.97 7.76
C ARG A 296 -4.54 -12.05 6.97
N ILE A 297 -5.69 -11.70 6.38
CA ILE A 297 -6.40 -12.58 5.46
C ILE A 297 -6.16 -12.07 4.04
N SER A 298 -5.72 -12.93 3.13
CA SER A 298 -5.67 -12.65 1.71
C SER A 298 -6.75 -13.42 0.99
N GLN A 299 -7.63 -12.73 0.28
CA GLN A 299 -8.54 -13.36 -0.67
C GLN A 299 -7.80 -13.66 -1.96
N THR A 300 -8.17 -14.74 -2.65
CA THR A 300 -7.78 -15.01 -4.03
C THR A 300 -9.01 -15.35 -4.86
N ASP A 301 -9.19 -14.65 -5.96
CA ASP A 301 -10.32 -14.82 -6.87
C ASP A 301 -10.06 -15.96 -7.88
N ALA A 302 -11.10 -16.40 -8.58
CA ALA A 302 -10.99 -17.50 -9.54
C ALA A 302 -10.09 -17.20 -10.74
N ASP A 303 -9.76 -15.93 -10.98
CA ASP A 303 -8.80 -15.48 -12.00
C ASP A 303 -7.35 -15.37 -11.45
N GLY A 304 -7.14 -15.66 -10.17
CA GLY A 304 -5.85 -15.67 -9.50
C GLY A 304 -5.42 -14.33 -8.90
N GLN A 305 -6.25 -13.28 -8.98
CA GLN A 305 -5.97 -12.01 -8.32
C GLN A 305 -6.14 -12.14 -6.80
N ALA A 306 -5.29 -11.44 -6.03
CA ALA A 306 -5.32 -11.53 -4.58
C ALA A 306 -5.32 -10.15 -3.90
N ALA A 307 -6.09 -10.04 -2.81
CA ALA A 307 -6.18 -8.82 -2.00
C ALA A 307 -6.14 -9.15 -0.51
N ALA A 308 -5.31 -8.43 0.25
CA ALA A 308 -5.10 -8.68 1.67
C ALA A 308 -5.81 -7.66 2.58
N SER A 309 -6.25 -8.12 3.74
CA SER A 309 -6.77 -7.29 4.83
C SER A 309 -5.64 -6.46 5.46
N LYS A 310 -6.03 -5.44 6.24
CA LYS A 310 -5.10 -4.85 7.22
C LYS A 310 -4.64 -5.94 8.21
N PRO A 311 -3.36 -5.97 8.60
CA PRO A 311 -2.90 -6.94 9.57
C PRO A 311 -3.39 -6.61 10.98
N VAL A 312 -3.67 -7.64 11.77
CA VAL A 312 -3.92 -7.55 13.21
C VAL A 312 -2.76 -8.18 13.96
N SER A 313 -2.37 -7.60 15.09
CA SER A 313 -1.31 -8.12 15.95
C SER A 313 -1.88 -8.73 17.21
N VAL A 314 -1.33 -9.87 17.63
CA VAL A 314 -1.53 -10.44 18.96
C VAL A 314 -0.19 -10.68 19.61
N GLN A 315 -0.18 -10.71 20.94
CA GLN A 315 0.99 -11.17 21.66
C GLN A 315 0.79 -12.57 22.20
N VAL A 316 1.59 -13.50 21.68
CA VAL A 316 1.57 -14.90 22.07
C VAL A 316 2.57 -15.13 23.21
N GLY A 317 2.09 -15.69 24.32
CA GLY A 317 2.94 -16.11 25.44
C GLY A 317 3.36 -15.02 26.44
N MET A 318 2.63 -13.90 26.54
CA MET A 318 2.83 -12.89 27.59
C MET A 318 2.22 -13.28 28.96
N GLY A 319 1.69 -14.50 29.10
CA GLY A 319 1.19 -15.07 30.35
C GLY A 319 2.26 -15.77 31.18
N GLY A 320 3.10 -15.00 31.89
CA GLY A 320 3.70 -15.38 33.19
C GLY A 320 4.68 -16.57 33.30
N LYS A 321 5.10 -17.22 32.21
CA LYS A 321 6.16 -18.26 32.24
C LYS A 321 7.23 -17.99 31.17
N LEU A 322 8.51 -18.16 31.53
CA LEU A 322 9.62 -18.09 30.59
C LEU A 322 9.41 -19.13 29.49
N HIS A 323 9.26 -18.69 28.24
CA HIS A 323 9.32 -19.51 27.04
C HIS A 323 10.52 -19.06 26.21
N MET A 324 11.13 -19.98 25.46
CA MET A 324 12.25 -19.68 24.56
C MET A 324 12.14 -20.48 23.25
N SER A 325 12.38 -19.81 22.12
CA SER A 325 12.62 -20.45 20.82
C SER A 325 14.03 -20.16 20.33
N VAL A 326 14.57 -21.05 19.49
CA VAL A 326 15.94 -20.98 18.97
C VAL A 326 15.94 -21.23 17.46
N SER A 327 16.62 -20.38 16.69
CA SER A 327 16.76 -20.50 15.24
C SER A 327 18.16 -20.06 14.78
N PRO A 328 18.65 -20.50 13.61
CA PRO A 328 18.13 -21.62 12.83
C PRO A 328 18.46 -22.96 13.50
N VAL A 329 17.60 -23.97 13.29
CA VAL A 329 17.85 -25.37 13.65
C VAL A 329 17.44 -26.21 12.43
N PRO A 330 18.37 -26.83 11.67
CA PRO A 330 19.80 -26.98 11.94
C PRO A 330 20.64 -25.70 11.80
N LEU A 331 21.74 -25.63 12.55
CA LEU A 331 22.70 -24.53 12.55
C LEU A 331 23.82 -24.81 11.53
N HIS A 332 23.78 -24.11 10.40
CA HIS A 332 24.84 -24.14 9.38
C HIS A 332 25.92 -23.06 9.56
N GLY A 333 25.61 -22.01 10.33
CA GLY A 333 26.48 -20.85 10.56
C GLY A 333 27.07 -20.82 11.97
N ASN A 334 27.48 -19.63 12.39
CA ASN A 334 28.04 -19.40 13.73
C ASN A 334 27.09 -18.66 14.68
N ALA A 335 25.84 -18.38 14.30
CA ALA A 335 24.92 -17.58 15.10
C ALA A 335 23.58 -18.29 15.31
N LEU A 336 23.09 -18.25 16.54
CA LEU A 336 21.73 -18.62 16.92
C LEU A 336 20.96 -17.36 17.33
N HIS A 337 19.79 -17.16 16.76
CA HIS A 337 18.79 -16.19 17.18
C HIS A 337 17.85 -16.85 18.19
N ILE A 338 17.57 -16.13 19.26
CA ILE A 338 16.82 -16.62 20.41
C ILE A 338 15.71 -15.63 20.70
N SER A 339 14.47 -16.10 20.84
CA SER A 339 13.34 -15.28 21.27
C SER A 339 12.81 -15.80 22.60
N TYR A 340 12.42 -14.90 23.51
CA TYR A 340 11.92 -15.26 24.84
C TYR A 340 10.85 -14.30 25.37
N THR A 341 10.08 -14.74 26.36
CA THR A 341 8.86 -14.06 26.83
C THR A 341 9.09 -12.98 27.89
N GLU A 342 10.33 -12.80 28.36
CA GLU A 342 10.67 -11.81 29.39
C GLU A 342 11.40 -10.59 28.82
N ALA A 343 11.09 -9.39 29.33
CA ALA A 343 11.78 -8.16 28.92
C ALA A 343 13.24 -8.13 29.40
N GLN A 344 13.53 -8.76 30.54
CA GLN A 344 14.88 -8.98 31.03
C GLN A 344 15.41 -10.29 30.46
N ALA A 345 16.65 -10.26 29.95
CA ALA A 345 17.25 -11.42 29.33
C ALA A 345 17.47 -12.56 30.35
N PRO A 346 17.03 -13.79 30.06
CA PRO A 346 17.36 -14.94 30.90
C PRO A 346 18.84 -15.30 30.76
N ALA A 347 19.40 -16.01 31.74
CA ALA A 347 20.77 -16.51 31.67
C ALA A 347 20.86 -17.69 30.70
N PHE A 348 21.61 -17.52 29.61
CA PHE A 348 21.79 -18.54 28.56
C PHE A 348 23.01 -19.42 28.79
N GLN A 349 22.87 -20.72 28.51
CA GLN A 349 23.96 -21.68 28.54
C GLN A 349 23.83 -22.72 27.43
N LEU A 350 24.88 -22.89 26.63
CA LEU A 350 24.94 -23.93 25.60
C LEU A 350 25.52 -25.22 26.19
N LEU A 351 24.87 -26.36 25.93
CA LEU A 351 25.22 -27.68 26.43
C LEU A 351 25.39 -28.66 25.26
N ASN A 352 26.30 -29.63 25.38
CA ASN A 352 26.39 -30.74 24.43
C ASN A 352 25.32 -31.82 24.71
N ALA A 353 25.28 -32.88 23.90
CA ALA A 353 24.33 -34.00 24.05
C ALA A 353 24.39 -34.72 25.41
N LEU A 354 25.50 -34.61 26.14
CA LEU A 354 25.70 -35.19 27.48
C LEU A 354 25.33 -34.19 28.60
N GLY A 355 24.82 -33.00 28.26
CA GLY A 355 24.49 -31.95 29.22
C GLY A 355 25.69 -31.18 29.77
N VAL A 356 26.89 -31.39 29.21
CA VAL A 356 28.11 -30.68 29.63
C VAL A 356 28.11 -29.29 28.98
N PRO A 357 28.36 -28.21 29.76
CA PRO A 357 28.47 -26.86 29.20
C PRO A 357 29.56 -26.74 28.16
N VAL A 358 29.23 -26.10 27.04
CA VAL A 358 30.24 -25.53 26.14
C VAL A 358 30.88 -24.36 26.89
N GLY A 359 32.22 -24.32 26.91
CA GLY A 359 32.96 -23.32 27.70
C GLY A 359 32.55 -21.88 27.34
N ALA A 360 32.65 -20.97 28.32
CA ALA A 360 32.25 -19.57 28.16
C ALA A 360 33.06 -18.81 27.08
N GLU A 361 34.26 -19.29 26.74
CA GLU A 361 35.06 -18.76 25.61
C GLU A 361 34.57 -19.27 24.24
N GLY A 362 33.67 -20.26 24.22
CA GLY A 362 33.14 -20.87 23.01
C GLY A 362 32.04 -20.07 22.33
N TYR A 363 31.43 -19.11 23.02
CA TYR A 363 30.36 -18.26 22.47
C TYR A 363 30.18 -16.96 23.25
N SER A 364 29.60 -15.96 22.61
CA SER A 364 29.13 -14.71 23.23
C SER A 364 27.63 -14.56 23.05
N VAL A 365 26.95 -13.90 24.00
CA VAL A 365 25.52 -13.59 23.88
C VAL A 365 25.32 -12.08 23.94
N THR A 366 24.66 -11.53 22.92
CA THR A 366 24.14 -10.15 22.91
C THR A 366 22.63 -10.24 23.09
N ALA A 367 22.11 -9.71 24.19
CA ALA A 367 20.70 -9.80 24.53
C ALA A 367 20.09 -8.40 24.70
N GLU A 368 18.81 -8.29 24.37
CA GLU A 368 17.98 -7.10 24.55
C GLU A 368 16.56 -7.55 24.94
N ALA A 369 15.58 -6.65 25.01
CA ALA A 369 14.24 -7.07 25.39
C ALA A 369 13.68 -8.13 24.40
N TYR A 370 13.25 -9.28 24.94
CA TYR A 370 12.58 -10.39 24.22
C TYR A 370 13.41 -11.14 23.17
N ARG A 371 14.66 -10.74 22.91
CA ARG A 371 15.52 -11.40 21.91
C ARG A 371 17.00 -11.39 22.29
N ALA A 372 17.72 -12.40 21.83
CA ALA A 372 19.17 -12.50 21.95
C ALA A 372 19.79 -13.15 20.72
N THR A 373 21.06 -12.83 20.48
CA THR A 373 21.90 -13.52 19.50
C THR A 373 23.06 -14.17 20.24
N LEU A 374 23.22 -15.49 20.08
CA LEU A 374 24.37 -16.24 20.55
C LEU A 374 25.31 -16.49 19.36
N THR A 375 26.51 -15.95 19.43
CA THR A 375 27.54 -16.09 18.39
C THR A 375 28.65 -17.01 18.88
N LEU A 376 28.90 -18.08 18.14
CA LEU A 376 29.95 -19.05 18.39
C LEU A 376 31.31 -18.46 18.02
N ALA A 377 32.29 -18.61 18.91
CA ALA A 377 33.68 -18.20 18.65
C ALA A 377 34.36 -19.11 17.63
N ARG A 378 33.92 -20.38 17.53
CA ARG A 378 34.38 -21.39 16.57
C ARG A 378 33.22 -22.31 16.19
N PRO A 379 33.22 -22.91 14.98
CA PRO A 379 32.23 -23.90 14.60
C PRO A 379 32.15 -25.05 15.60
N LEU A 380 30.94 -25.49 15.93
CA LEU A 380 30.72 -26.67 16.74
C LEU A 380 30.89 -27.93 15.88
N PRO A 381 31.39 -29.04 16.45
CA PRO A 381 31.30 -30.35 15.79
C PRO A 381 29.86 -30.72 15.44
N PRO A 382 29.64 -31.50 14.36
CA PRO A 382 28.33 -32.06 14.05
C PRO A 382 27.75 -32.83 15.23
N GLY A 383 26.47 -32.60 15.55
CA GLY A 383 25.83 -33.25 16.68
C GLY A 383 24.62 -32.49 17.25
N VAL A 384 24.08 -33.04 18.34
CA VAL A 384 22.97 -32.43 19.07
C VAL A 384 23.49 -31.62 20.24
N TYR A 385 22.99 -30.39 20.34
CA TYR A 385 23.25 -29.45 21.41
C TYR A 385 21.94 -28.98 22.03
N TYR A 386 22.04 -28.39 23.22
CA TYR A 386 20.90 -27.84 23.94
C TYR A 386 21.24 -26.44 24.42
N LEU A 387 20.44 -25.46 24.03
CA LEU A 387 20.49 -24.13 24.62
C LEU A 387 19.56 -24.10 25.82
N ARG A 388 20.08 -23.76 26.99
CA ARG A 388 19.34 -23.61 28.24
C ARG A 388 19.18 -22.14 28.58
N ALA A 389 17.98 -21.70 28.94
CA ALA A 389 17.70 -20.37 29.48
C ALA A 389 17.12 -20.47 30.89
N ARG A 390 17.60 -19.63 31.80
CA ARG A 390 17.15 -19.60 33.20
C ARG A 390 16.73 -18.18 33.62
N SER A 391 15.52 -18.04 34.14
CA SER A 391 15.03 -16.81 34.78
C SER A 391 14.12 -17.13 35.95
N SER A 392 14.29 -16.41 37.08
CA SER A 392 13.42 -16.47 38.26
C SER A 392 13.01 -17.88 38.72
N GLY A 393 13.93 -18.85 38.64
CA GLY A 393 13.71 -20.25 39.03
C GLY A 393 13.14 -21.16 37.92
N THR A 394 12.69 -20.61 36.79
CA THR A 394 12.25 -21.37 35.61
C THR A 394 13.45 -21.68 34.72
N ILE A 395 13.49 -22.90 34.20
CA ILE A 395 14.48 -23.36 33.21
C ILE A 395 13.74 -23.84 31.97
N VAL A 396 14.11 -23.30 30.81
CA VAL A 396 13.66 -23.80 29.51
C VAL A 396 14.85 -24.21 28.66
N THR A 397 14.66 -25.21 27.81
CA THR A 397 15.73 -25.76 26.97
C THR A 397 15.25 -25.89 25.53
N GLY A 398 16.01 -25.34 24.58
CA GLY A 398 15.82 -25.49 23.14
C GLY A 398 16.86 -26.44 22.55
N LYS A 399 16.43 -27.34 21.66
CA LYS A 399 17.34 -28.26 20.94
C LYS A 399 17.98 -27.53 19.76
N VAL A 400 19.28 -27.73 19.58
CA VAL A 400 20.05 -27.24 18.44
C VAL A 400 20.69 -28.45 17.75
N ILE A 401 20.66 -28.48 16.42
CA ILE A 401 21.25 -29.54 15.60
C ILE A 401 22.33 -28.89 14.75
N VAL A 402 23.56 -29.41 14.82
CA VAL A 402 24.66 -29.00 13.95
C VAL A 402 24.88 -30.13 12.93
N PRO A 403 24.70 -29.88 11.62
CA PRO A 403 24.81 -30.88 10.56
C PRO A 403 26.20 -31.50 10.43
#